data_AF-A0A847UFR4-F1
#
_entry.id   AF-A0A847UFR4-F1
#
_cell.length_a   1.000
_cell.length_b   1.000
_cell.length_c   1.000
_cell.angle_alpha   90.00
_cell.angle_beta   90.00
_cell.angle_gamma   90.00
#
_symmetry.space_group_name_H-M   'P 1'
#
loop_
_entity.id
_entity.type
_entity.pdbx_description
1 polymer ?
#
loop_
_entity_poly.entity_id
_entity_poly.type
_entity_poly.pdbx_seq_one_letter_code
_entity_poly.pdbx_strand_id
1 'polypeptide(L)'
;MQGADADTVADALASGDALSGTGGYAGELDGTFVRDVLGRCPLFVERAVSDGARLDPGQWSHDPTTLADPQSFPAGSVRDERGTRRWWSLPSPDPFDARETAVEQVRAAVETSIDAVDTDSLAIAFSGGVDSALLAARLDAPLYVAGFPDSHDVEAARSAADLLGTEVRVVELTHDAIERAVPEIARATARTNAMDVQIALPLYLVAERVAADSFDRLALGQGADELFGGYAKVAKAPEDPRVEADTVRGAQREVIASLPDQLERDVLALRAAGVEPVTPLLHDRVIGAALRLDGDLLVDGETRKVALRAAARESLPDEIADRGKKAAQYGSLASRELDRLARQAGYKRRMDDHVTQYVESLV
;
A
#
# COMPACT_ATOMS: atom_id res chain seq x y z
N MET A 1 15.99 14.13 -2.71
CA MET A 1 15.79 12.94 -1.86
C MET A 1 14.43 13.05 -1.20
N GLN A 2 13.64 11.99 -1.21
CA GLN A 2 12.37 11.87 -0.50
C GLN A 2 12.42 10.68 0.47
N GLY A 3 11.73 10.79 1.62
CA GLY A 3 11.47 9.67 2.54
C GLY A 3 12.50 9.51 3.68
N ALA A 4 13.77 9.81 3.42
CA ALA A 4 14.83 9.79 4.43
C ALA A 4 15.84 10.94 4.21
N ASP A 5 16.57 11.30 5.25
CA ASP A 5 17.68 12.25 5.16
C ASP A 5 18.90 11.66 4.42
N ALA A 6 19.80 12.54 3.97
CA ALA A 6 20.95 12.17 3.15
C ALA A 6 21.94 11.24 3.89
N ASP A 7 22.12 11.42 5.19
CA ASP A 7 23.07 10.63 5.99
C ASP A 7 22.57 9.18 6.12
N THR A 8 21.28 9.00 6.41
CA THR A 8 20.64 7.68 6.46
C THR A 8 20.75 6.93 5.12
N VAL A 9 20.55 7.63 4.00
CA VAL A 9 20.68 7.03 2.66
C VAL A 9 22.14 6.69 2.33
N ALA A 10 23.09 7.54 2.73
CA ALA A 10 24.52 7.28 2.56
C ALA A 10 24.96 6.04 3.34
N ASP A 11 24.49 5.89 4.59
CA ASP A 11 24.76 4.72 5.42
C ASP A 11 24.16 3.44 4.84
N ALA A 12 22.93 3.51 4.30
CA ALA A 12 22.29 2.37 3.61
C ALA A 12 23.08 1.93 2.37
N LEU A 13 23.60 2.88 1.59
CA LEU A 13 24.46 2.60 0.44
C LEU A 13 25.78 1.96 0.86
N ALA A 14 26.43 2.49 1.89
CA ALA A 14 27.74 2.04 2.36
C ALA A 14 27.67 0.64 3.00
N SER A 15 26.63 0.38 3.79
CA SER A 15 26.40 -0.91 4.45
C SER A 15 25.85 -2.00 3.51
N GLY A 16 25.13 -1.60 2.47
CA GLY A 16 24.35 -2.51 1.63
C GLY A 16 23.12 -3.08 2.36
N ASP A 17 22.75 -2.54 3.51
CA ASP A 17 21.56 -2.98 4.25
C ASP A 17 20.29 -2.53 3.52
N ALA A 18 19.44 -3.49 3.17
CA ALA A 18 18.17 -3.25 2.50
C ALA A 18 17.09 -2.69 3.45
N LEU A 19 17.27 -2.85 4.77
CA LEU A 19 16.33 -2.44 5.82
C LEU A 19 17.00 -1.47 6.80
N SER A 20 17.49 -0.36 6.27
CA SER A 20 18.22 0.72 6.97
C SER A 20 17.47 1.48 8.08
N GLY A 21 16.29 1.02 8.49
CA GLY A 21 15.51 1.64 9.58
C GLY A 21 14.63 2.80 9.15
N THR A 22 14.12 2.79 7.92
CA THR A 22 13.32 3.88 7.34
C THR A 22 11.91 3.42 6.94
N GLY A 23 11.08 4.40 6.53
CA GLY A 23 9.82 4.18 5.81
C GLY A 23 9.99 4.08 4.28
N GLY A 24 11.24 4.01 3.79
CA GLY A 24 11.58 4.06 2.37
C GLY A 24 12.14 5.40 1.95
N TYR A 25 12.77 5.41 0.78
CA TYR A 25 13.38 6.59 0.21
C TYR A 25 13.61 6.41 -1.29
N ALA A 26 13.61 7.54 -2.00
CA ALA A 26 14.06 7.59 -3.37
C ALA A 26 14.56 8.99 -3.76
N GLY A 27 15.41 9.06 -4.78
CA GLY A 27 15.88 10.30 -5.37
C GLY A 27 17.37 10.27 -5.65
N GLU A 28 17.99 11.45 -5.68
CA GLU A 28 19.41 11.63 -5.96
C GLU A 28 20.21 11.96 -4.68
N LEU A 29 21.35 11.29 -4.50
CA LEU A 29 22.39 11.57 -3.52
C LEU A 29 23.75 11.65 -4.22
N ASP A 30 24.39 12.82 -4.21
CA ASP A 30 25.71 13.05 -4.84
C ASP A 30 25.82 12.58 -6.30
N GLY A 31 24.73 12.70 -7.07
CA GLY A 31 24.63 12.23 -8.45
C GLY A 31 24.46 10.72 -8.62
N THR A 32 24.19 10.00 -7.53
CA THR A 32 23.72 8.61 -7.54
C THR A 32 22.22 8.61 -7.29
N PHE A 33 21.47 8.05 -8.24
CA PHE A 33 20.03 7.82 -8.05
C PHE A 33 19.82 6.54 -7.27
N VAL A 34 18.89 6.57 -6.34
CA VAL A 34 18.57 5.45 -5.46
C VAL A 34 17.06 5.32 -5.31
N ARG A 35 16.59 4.08 -5.17
CA ARG A 35 15.23 3.75 -4.73
C ARG A 35 15.29 2.54 -3.83
N ASP A 36 14.66 2.64 -2.67
CA ASP A 36 14.68 1.61 -1.64
C ASP A 36 14.17 0.25 -2.13
N VAL A 37 14.45 -0.82 -1.38
CA VAL A 37 14.19 -2.22 -1.76
C VAL A 37 12.72 -2.53 -2.12
N LEU A 38 11.76 -1.77 -1.58
CA LEU A 38 10.33 -1.91 -1.84
C LEU A 38 9.76 -0.79 -2.72
N GLY A 39 10.57 0.19 -3.12
CA GLY A 39 10.12 1.30 -3.96
C GLY A 39 9.00 2.12 -3.35
N ARG A 40 9.00 2.30 -2.03
CA ARG A 40 7.96 2.95 -1.23
C ARG A 40 7.79 4.42 -1.62
N CYS A 41 8.87 5.08 -2.00
CA CYS A 41 8.81 6.39 -2.65
C CYS A 41 8.85 6.18 -4.18
N PRO A 42 7.84 6.67 -4.94
CA PRO A 42 7.89 6.69 -6.39
C PRO A 42 9.07 7.50 -6.90
N LEU A 43 9.72 7.02 -7.95
CA LEU A 43 10.78 7.72 -8.66
C LEU A 43 10.71 7.30 -10.12
N PHE A 44 10.69 8.28 -11.01
CA PHE A 44 10.58 8.09 -12.44
C PHE A 44 11.75 8.74 -13.13
N VAL A 45 12.17 8.16 -14.24
CA VAL A 45 13.17 8.70 -15.15
C VAL A 45 12.59 8.71 -16.56
N GLU A 46 13.12 9.55 -17.45
CA GLU A 46 12.76 9.52 -18.86
C GLU A 46 13.20 8.19 -19.52
N ARG A 47 12.33 7.58 -20.32
CA ARG A 47 12.61 6.30 -21.01
C ARG A 47 13.79 6.39 -21.97
N ALA A 48 13.93 7.54 -22.61
CA ALA A 48 14.95 7.78 -23.64
C ALA A 48 16.38 7.95 -23.08
N VAL A 49 16.57 7.99 -21.75
CA VAL A 49 17.90 8.27 -21.19
C VAL A 49 18.79 7.03 -21.27
N SER A 50 19.93 7.17 -21.95
CA SER A 50 20.92 6.09 -22.11
C SER A 50 21.48 5.65 -20.76
N ASP A 51 21.65 4.35 -20.56
CA ASP A 51 22.34 3.82 -19.37
C ASP A 51 23.77 4.35 -19.23
N GLY A 52 24.18 4.61 -17.98
CA GLY A 52 25.52 5.11 -17.64
C GLY A 52 25.68 6.64 -17.72
N ALA A 53 24.72 7.36 -18.30
CA ALA A 53 24.69 8.82 -18.22
C ALA A 53 24.09 9.27 -16.88
N ARG A 54 24.72 10.28 -16.24
CA ARG A 54 24.08 11.06 -15.17
C ARG A 54 22.81 11.68 -15.73
N LEU A 55 21.75 11.69 -14.92
CA LEU A 55 20.49 12.30 -15.31
C LEU A 55 20.58 13.81 -15.07
N ASP A 56 20.28 14.59 -16.10
CA ASP A 56 20.16 16.04 -16.00
C ASP A 56 18.85 16.42 -15.26
N PRO A 57 18.79 17.62 -14.68
CA PRO A 57 17.53 18.17 -14.17
C PRO A 57 16.43 18.11 -15.23
N GLY A 58 15.26 17.57 -14.86
CA GLY A 58 14.13 17.37 -15.77
C GLY A 58 14.10 16.02 -16.50
N GLN A 59 15.12 15.17 -16.33
CA GLN A 59 15.11 13.78 -16.82
C GLN A 59 14.59 12.78 -15.78
N TRP A 60 14.19 13.26 -14.60
CA TRP A 60 13.65 12.45 -13.51
C TRP A 60 12.68 13.26 -12.66
N SER A 61 11.77 12.57 -11.97
CA SER A 61 10.77 13.18 -11.11
C SER A 61 10.19 12.18 -10.11
N HIS A 62 9.60 12.68 -9.03
CA HIS A 62 8.71 11.90 -8.15
C HIS A 62 7.25 11.87 -8.64
N ASP A 63 6.94 12.69 -9.65
CA ASP A 63 5.65 12.77 -10.32
C ASP A 63 5.84 12.43 -11.81
N PRO A 64 5.28 11.33 -12.32
CA PRO A 64 5.47 10.91 -13.71
C PRO A 64 4.85 11.90 -14.71
N THR A 65 3.86 12.70 -14.29
CA THR A 65 3.17 13.65 -15.17
C THR A 65 4.03 14.86 -15.56
N THR A 66 5.17 15.05 -14.90
CA THR A 66 6.12 16.12 -15.22
C THR A 66 7.16 15.68 -16.26
N LEU A 67 7.13 14.43 -16.70
CA LEU A 67 8.04 13.84 -17.69
C LEU A 67 7.30 13.58 -19.01
N ALA A 68 8.05 13.52 -20.11
CA ALA A 68 7.50 13.29 -21.44
C ALA A 68 7.19 11.81 -21.71
N ASP A 69 8.10 10.89 -21.33
CA ASP A 69 7.92 9.44 -21.42
C ASP A 69 8.46 8.78 -20.14
N PRO A 70 7.72 8.87 -19.01
CA PRO A 70 8.17 8.35 -17.73
C PRO A 70 8.29 6.82 -17.75
N GLN A 71 9.36 6.33 -17.12
CA GLN A 71 9.50 4.95 -16.68
C GLN A 71 9.85 4.92 -15.18
N SER A 72 9.24 3.99 -14.45
CA SER A 72 9.52 3.81 -13.03
C SER A 72 10.97 3.36 -12.84
N PHE A 73 11.71 4.09 -12.02
CA PHE A 73 13.06 3.69 -11.64
C PHE A 73 12.97 2.41 -10.78
N PRO A 74 13.73 1.34 -11.07
CA PRO A 74 13.51 0.06 -10.41
C PRO A 74 13.73 0.12 -8.89
N ALA A 75 12.85 -0.54 -8.13
CA ALA A 75 13.04 -0.69 -6.67
C ALA A 75 14.34 -1.46 -6.35
N GLY A 76 14.94 -1.15 -5.21
CA GLY A 76 16.18 -1.77 -4.73
C GLY A 76 17.38 -1.54 -5.64
N SER A 77 17.39 -0.46 -6.42
CA SER A 77 18.40 -0.21 -7.43
C SER A 77 19.08 1.14 -7.23
N VAL A 78 20.29 1.22 -7.78
CA VAL A 78 21.07 2.45 -7.85
C VAL A 78 21.47 2.72 -9.29
N ARG A 79 21.64 3.99 -9.63
CA ARG A 79 22.18 4.42 -10.92
C ARG A 79 23.23 5.49 -10.69
N ASP A 80 24.44 5.19 -11.16
CA ASP A 80 25.59 6.07 -11.17
C ASP A 80 26.27 6.01 -12.56
N GLU A 81 27.53 6.47 -12.65
CA GLU A 81 28.33 6.44 -13.89
C GLU A 81 28.51 5.02 -14.48
N ARG A 82 28.27 3.97 -13.70
CA ARG A 82 28.35 2.57 -14.16
C ARG A 82 27.00 2.05 -14.67
N GLY A 83 25.98 2.89 -14.70
CA GLY A 83 24.63 2.55 -15.12
C GLY A 83 23.76 2.01 -13.98
N THR A 84 22.55 1.59 -14.35
CA THR A 84 21.55 1.09 -13.42
C THR A 84 21.89 -0.34 -12.99
N ARG A 85 21.95 -0.60 -11.69
CA ARG A 85 22.16 -1.94 -11.13
C ARG A 85 21.30 -2.17 -9.90
N ARG A 86 20.88 -3.41 -9.69
CA ARG A 86 20.30 -3.81 -8.42
C ARG A 86 21.36 -3.68 -7.32
N TRP A 87 21.01 -3.03 -6.24
CA TRP A 87 21.88 -2.85 -5.08
C TRP A 87 21.32 -3.57 -3.86
N TRP A 88 19.99 -3.56 -3.70
CA TRP A 88 19.29 -4.23 -2.62
C TRP A 88 18.33 -5.32 -3.13
N SER A 89 18.21 -6.36 -2.32
CA SER A 89 17.17 -7.39 -2.43
C SER A 89 16.57 -7.62 -1.07
N LEU A 90 15.30 -8.05 -1.02
CA LEU A 90 14.66 -8.38 0.24
C LEU A 90 15.46 -9.45 0.99
N PRO A 91 15.84 -9.21 2.25
CA PRO A 91 16.61 -10.18 3.01
C PRO A 91 15.80 -11.45 3.24
N SER A 92 16.50 -12.56 3.47
CA SER A 92 15.90 -13.86 3.78
C SER A 92 16.41 -14.34 5.14
N PRO A 93 16.05 -13.65 6.25
CA PRO A 93 16.49 -14.04 7.58
C PRO A 93 15.87 -15.38 7.98
N ASP A 94 16.51 -16.05 8.93
CA ASP A 94 15.95 -17.25 9.56
C ASP A 94 14.67 -16.90 10.35
N PRO A 95 13.67 -17.81 10.36
CA PRO A 95 12.48 -17.63 11.16
C PRO A 95 12.78 -17.43 12.66
N PHE A 96 11.80 -16.93 13.40
CA PHE A 96 11.89 -16.92 14.86
C PHE A 96 11.85 -18.34 15.43
N ASP A 97 12.64 -18.61 16.48
CA ASP A 97 12.70 -19.92 17.13
C ASP A 97 11.45 -20.29 17.94
N ALA A 98 10.66 -19.28 18.35
CA ALA A 98 9.49 -19.44 19.21
C ALA A 98 8.36 -18.49 18.83
N ARG A 99 7.12 -18.98 18.93
CA ARG A 99 5.89 -18.24 18.61
C ARG A 99 5.73 -16.99 19.48
N GLU A 100 5.94 -17.11 20.77
CA GLU A 100 5.79 -16.01 21.72
C GLU A 100 6.75 -14.87 21.38
N THR A 101 8.02 -15.21 21.07
CA THR A 101 9.01 -14.23 20.60
C THR A 101 8.57 -13.59 19.29
N ALA A 102 8.08 -14.37 18.33
CA ALA A 102 7.64 -13.84 17.05
C ALA A 102 6.49 -12.83 17.19
N VAL A 103 5.46 -13.17 17.98
CA VAL A 103 4.32 -12.28 18.23
C VAL A 103 4.76 -11.01 18.94
N GLU A 104 5.61 -11.12 19.96
CA GLU A 104 6.13 -9.97 20.69
C GLU A 104 6.98 -9.05 19.81
N GLN A 105 7.82 -9.61 18.94
CA GLN A 105 8.64 -8.81 18.02
C GLN A 105 7.78 -8.11 16.95
N VAL A 106 6.74 -8.78 16.42
CA VAL A 106 5.76 -8.15 15.53
C VAL A 106 5.04 -7.02 16.24
N ARG A 107 4.54 -7.27 17.46
CA ARG A 107 3.84 -6.28 18.28
C ARG A 107 4.70 -5.05 18.50
N ALA A 108 5.91 -5.24 19.04
CA ALA A 108 6.84 -4.16 19.30
C ALA A 108 7.20 -3.38 18.03
N ALA A 109 7.46 -4.06 16.91
CA ALA A 109 7.78 -3.40 15.64
C ALA A 109 6.61 -2.56 15.10
N VAL A 110 5.40 -3.11 15.11
CA VAL A 110 4.18 -2.43 14.65
C VAL A 110 3.86 -1.24 15.54
N GLU A 111 3.78 -1.44 16.86
CA GLU A 111 3.49 -0.37 17.82
C GLU A 111 4.51 0.76 17.72
N THR A 112 5.80 0.44 17.75
CA THR A 112 6.85 1.47 17.66
C THR A 112 6.78 2.22 16.34
N SER A 113 6.42 1.55 15.24
CA SER A 113 6.30 2.22 13.94
C SER A 113 5.07 3.12 13.85
N ILE A 114 3.96 2.74 14.49
CA ILE A 114 2.74 3.55 14.53
C ILE A 114 2.95 4.75 15.45
N ASP A 115 3.51 4.55 16.64
CA ASP A 115 3.74 5.61 17.63
C ASP A 115 4.72 6.69 17.14
N ALA A 116 5.58 6.36 16.19
CA ALA A 116 6.50 7.31 15.57
C ALA A 116 5.84 8.21 14.52
N VAL A 117 4.57 7.97 14.16
CA VAL A 117 3.85 8.78 13.19
C VAL A 117 3.41 10.08 13.84
N ASP A 118 3.89 11.19 13.28
CA ASP A 118 3.35 12.52 13.58
C ASP A 118 1.88 12.62 13.14
N THR A 119 1.01 13.04 14.06
CA THR A 119 -0.43 13.18 13.84
C THR A 119 -0.85 14.57 13.34
N ASP A 120 0.09 15.51 13.20
CA ASP A 120 -0.20 16.81 12.61
C ASP A 120 -0.70 16.64 11.16
N SER A 121 -1.85 17.29 10.88
CA SER A 121 -2.57 17.24 9.60
C SER A 121 -2.86 15.82 9.09
N LEU A 122 -2.96 14.85 10.00
CA LEU A 122 -3.20 13.44 9.67
C LEU A 122 -4.68 13.07 9.76
N ALA A 123 -5.13 12.25 8.80
CA ALA A 123 -6.36 11.46 8.89
C ALA A 123 -6.04 9.97 8.74
N ILE A 124 -6.99 9.08 9.08
CA ILE A 124 -6.82 7.62 8.96
C ILE A 124 -7.87 7.05 8.02
N ALA A 125 -7.43 6.30 7.00
CA ALA A 125 -8.32 5.46 6.21
C ALA A 125 -8.71 4.21 7.02
N PHE A 126 -9.97 4.12 7.40
CA PHE A 126 -10.46 3.20 8.39
C PHE A 126 -11.52 2.24 7.83
N SER A 127 -11.11 1.01 7.50
CA SER A 127 -12.03 -0.02 7.00
C SER A 127 -12.67 -0.86 8.10
N GLY A 128 -12.34 -0.60 9.37
CA GLY A 128 -12.77 -1.40 10.53
C GLY A 128 -12.18 -2.81 10.62
N GLY A 129 -11.11 -3.11 9.88
CA GLY A 129 -10.34 -4.35 10.03
C GLY A 129 -9.12 -4.15 10.94
N VAL A 130 -8.46 -5.26 11.33
CA VAL A 130 -7.31 -5.25 12.26
C VAL A 130 -6.22 -4.24 11.86
N ASP A 131 -5.90 -4.13 10.57
CA ASP A 131 -4.81 -3.28 10.08
C ASP A 131 -5.07 -1.79 10.37
N SER A 132 -6.25 -1.28 9.99
CA SER A 132 -6.61 0.12 10.22
C SER A 132 -7.01 0.39 11.66
N ALA A 133 -7.48 -0.63 12.39
CA ALA A 133 -7.80 -0.51 13.81
C ALA A 133 -6.57 -0.37 14.69
N LEU A 134 -5.46 -1.05 14.35
CA LEU A 134 -4.17 -0.82 15.00
C LEU A 134 -3.73 0.65 14.87
N LEU A 135 -3.98 1.28 13.72
CA LEU A 135 -3.72 2.71 13.53
C LEU A 135 -4.66 3.55 14.39
N ALA A 136 -5.98 3.32 14.28
CA ALA A 136 -7.00 4.10 14.98
C ALA A 136 -6.90 4.01 16.51
N ALA A 137 -6.38 2.90 17.06
CA ALA A 137 -6.21 2.74 18.50
C ALA A 137 -4.99 3.48 19.06
N ARG A 138 -4.06 3.92 18.20
CA ARG A 138 -2.78 4.50 18.63
C ARG A 138 -2.53 5.92 18.12
N LEU A 139 -3.18 6.29 17.03
CA LEU A 139 -3.06 7.62 16.42
C LEU A 139 -4.32 8.44 16.74
N ASP A 140 -4.10 9.63 17.30
CA ASP A 140 -5.15 10.61 17.53
C ASP A 140 -5.44 11.40 16.25
N ALA A 141 -6.24 10.81 15.36
CA ALA A 141 -6.60 11.40 14.08
C ALA A 141 -8.01 10.96 13.63
N PRO A 142 -8.74 11.80 12.88
CA PRO A 142 -10.09 11.48 12.41
C PRO A 142 -10.09 10.28 11.45
N LEU A 143 -11.13 9.44 11.61
CA LEU A 143 -11.30 8.23 10.83
C LEU A 143 -12.21 8.46 9.63
N TYR A 144 -11.82 7.94 8.46
CA TYR A 144 -12.58 8.05 7.21
C TYR A 144 -12.79 6.69 6.57
N VAL A 145 -13.99 6.42 6.09
CA VAL A 145 -14.31 5.22 5.30
C VAL A 145 -15.06 5.62 4.04
N ALA A 146 -14.68 5.07 2.89
CA ALA A 146 -15.46 5.21 1.66
C ALA A 146 -16.33 3.99 1.40
N GLY A 147 -17.56 4.23 0.94
CA GLY A 147 -18.43 3.18 0.47
C GLY A 147 -19.78 3.70 -0.02
N PHE A 148 -20.49 2.86 -0.77
CA PHE A 148 -21.91 3.09 -1.02
C PHE A 148 -22.72 2.90 0.28
N PRO A 149 -23.95 3.45 0.36
CA PRO A 149 -24.86 3.16 1.46
C PRO A 149 -24.97 1.65 1.72
N ASP A 150 -24.94 1.26 2.99
CA ASP A 150 -25.02 -0.13 3.47
C ASP A 150 -23.95 -1.07 2.87
N SER A 151 -22.83 -0.51 2.42
CA SER A 151 -21.66 -1.31 2.02
C SER A 151 -21.00 -1.96 3.24
N HIS A 152 -20.42 -3.13 3.02
CA HIS A 152 -19.77 -3.91 4.08
C HIS A 152 -18.66 -3.13 4.78
N ASP A 153 -17.90 -2.31 4.04
CA ASP A 153 -16.82 -1.51 4.64
C ASP A 153 -17.37 -0.40 5.55
N VAL A 154 -18.49 0.24 5.19
CA VAL A 154 -19.13 1.26 6.04
C VAL A 154 -19.70 0.63 7.31
N GLU A 155 -20.37 -0.52 7.21
CA GLU A 155 -20.89 -1.25 8.37
C GLU A 155 -19.75 -1.70 9.31
N ALA A 156 -18.69 -2.29 8.74
CA ALA A 156 -17.53 -2.74 9.51
C ALA A 156 -16.82 -1.56 10.19
N ALA A 157 -16.60 -0.46 9.47
CA ALA A 157 -15.99 0.74 10.02
C ALA A 157 -16.82 1.32 11.17
N ARG A 158 -18.14 1.50 11.01
CA ARG A 158 -19.00 1.98 12.09
C ARG A 158 -18.94 1.08 13.32
N SER A 159 -19.12 -0.22 13.13
CA SER A 159 -19.03 -1.18 14.24
C SER A 159 -17.67 -1.18 14.95
N ALA A 160 -16.56 -1.03 14.20
CA ALA A 160 -15.24 -0.95 14.82
C ALA A 160 -15.03 0.38 15.54
N ALA A 161 -15.53 1.49 14.99
CA ALA A 161 -15.49 2.80 15.65
C ALA A 161 -16.27 2.79 16.97
N ASP A 162 -17.45 2.18 16.99
CA ASP A 162 -18.26 2.00 18.20
C ASP A 162 -17.51 1.21 19.29
N LEU A 163 -16.85 0.11 18.90
CA LEU A 163 -16.03 -0.71 19.81
C LEU A 163 -14.80 0.02 20.34
N LEU A 164 -14.26 0.97 19.57
CA LEU A 164 -13.13 1.83 19.96
C LEU A 164 -13.60 3.10 20.69
N GLY A 165 -14.90 3.35 20.82
CA GLY A 165 -15.44 4.54 21.45
C GLY A 165 -15.16 5.83 20.66
N THR A 166 -15.07 5.75 19.33
CA THR A 166 -14.78 6.87 18.42
C THR A 166 -15.80 6.94 17.29
N GLU A 167 -15.73 7.97 16.46
CA GLU A 167 -16.60 8.17 15.31
C GLU A 167 -15.82 8.00 14.00
N VAL A 168 -16.51 7.50 12.97
CA VAL A 168 -15.97 7.41 11.60
C VAL A 168 -16.80 8.26 10.65
N ARG A 169 -16.12 9.08 9.86
CA ARG A 169 -16.74 9.86 8.78
C ARG A 169 -16.89 8.99 7.55
N VAL A 170 -18.13 8.89 7.05
CA VAL A 170 -18.44 8.15 5.83
C VAL A 170 -18.32 9.08 4.61
N VAL A 171 -17.46 8.70 3.68
CA VAL A 171 -17.34 9.28 2.34
C VAL A 171 -18.24 8.47 1.41
N GLU A 172 -19.44 8.98 1.17
CA GLU A 172 -20.41 8.33 0.31
C GLU A 172 -19.92 8.28 -1.15
N LEU A 173 -19.84 7.07 -1.70
CA LEU A 173 -19.54 6.87 -3.11
C LEU A 173 -20.79 7.10 -3.95
N THR A 174 -20.66 7.90 -5.00
CA THR A 174 -21.72 8.16 -5.99
C THR A 174 -21.20 7.86 -7.39
N HIS A 175 -22.10 7.57 -8.33
CA HIS A 175 -21.71 7.34 -9.73
C HIS A 175 -21.01 8.55 -10.33
N ASP A 176 -21.51 9.77 -10.09
CA ASP A 176 -20.89 11.02 -10.55
C ASP A 176 -19.47 11.19 -10.00
N ALA A 177 -19.24 10.85 -8.72
CA ALA A 177 -17.90 10.89 -8.13
C ALA A 177 -16.96 9.87 -8.77
N ILE A 178 -17.47 8.67 -9.08
CA ILE A 178 -16.69 7.62 -9.77
C ILE A 178 -16.31 8.08 -11.19
N GLU A 179 -17.27 8.55 -11.99
CA GLU A 179 -17.03 8.97 -13.36
C GLU A 179 -16.03 10.13 -13.45
N ARG A 180 -16.05 11.05 -12.47
CA ARG A 180 -15.06 12.12 -12.36
C ARG A 180 -13.68 11.62 -11.94
N ALA A 181 -13.60 10.74 -10.93
CA ALA A 181 -12.32 10.30 -10.36
C ALA A 181 -11.55 9.33 -11.27
N VAL A 182 -12.24 8.49 -12.05
CA VAL A 182 -11.61 7.51 -12.95
C VAL A 182 -10.55 8.14 -13.88
N PRO A 183 -10.85 9.18 -14.67
CA PRO A 183 -9.84 9.78 -15.55
C PRO A 183 -8.74 10.51 -14.78
N GLU A 184 -9.00 11.04 -13.58
CA GLU A 184 -8.00 11.67 -12.73
C GLU A 184 -6.99 10.63 -12.20
N ILE A 185 -7.49 9.50 -11.70
CA ILE A 185 -6.67 8.36 -11.25
C ILE A 185 -5.85 7.80 -12.42
N ALA A 186 -6.48 7.57 -13.57
CA ALA A 186 -5.80 6.98 -14.71
C ALA A 186 -4.66 7.86 -15.23
N ARG A 187 -4.87 9.19 -15.29
CA ARG A 187 -3.83 10.16 -15.65
C ARG A 187 -2.71 10.21 -14.60
N ALA A 188 -3.05 10.28 -13.31
CA ALA A 188 -2.07 10.37 -12.23
C ALA A 188 -1.18 9.12 -12.13
N THR A 189 -1.77 7.95 -12.32
CA THR A 189 -1.08 6.66 -12.18
C THR A 189 -0.48 6.15 -13.49
N ALA A 190 -0.81 6.78 -14.62
CA ALA A 190 -0.54 6.29 -15.97
C ALA A 190 -1.05 4.84 -16.22
N ARG A 191 -2.17 4.47 -15.57
CA ARG A 191 -2.78 3.13 -15.64
C ARG A 191 -4.24 3.22 -16.06
N THR A 192 -4.62 2.43 -17.05
CA THR A 192 -6.02 2.31 -17.52
C THR A 192 -6.66 0.97 -17.20
N ASN A 193 -5.89 -0.01 -16.73
CA ASN A 193 -6.45 -1.32 -16.40
C ASN A 193 -7.48 -1.19 -15.25
N ALA A 194 -8.61 -1.88 -15.39
CA ALA A 194 -9.74 -1.72 -14.49
C ALA A 194 -9.41 -2.09 -13.05
N MET A 195 -8.57 -3.10 -12.81
CA MET A 195 -8.25 -3.55 -11.45
C MET A 195 -7.54 -2.46 -10.67
N ASP A 196 -6.52 -1.83 -11.24
CA ASP A 196 -5.77 -0.75 -10.58
C ASP A 196 -6.66 0.46 -10.30
N VAL A 197 -7.43 0.90 -11.29
CA VAL A 197 -8.35 2.03 -11.09
C VAL A 197 -9.37 1.70 -10.00
N GLN A 198 -9.93 0.50 -9.96
CA GLN A 198 -10.88 0.08 -8.93
C GLN A 198 -10.28 0.03 -7.53
N ILE A 199 -9.01 -0.38 -7.39
CA ILE A 199 -8.31 -0.41 -6.10
C ILE A 199 -8.05 1.02 -5.61
N ALA A 200 -7.61 1.91 -6.50
CA ALA A 200 -7.29 3.30 -6.16
C ALA A 200 -8.55 4.15 -5.86
N LEU A 201 -9.69 3.86 -6.53
CA LEU A 201 -10.92 4.66 -6.45
C LEU A 201 -11.41 4.98 -5.01
N PRO A 202 -11.62 4.00 -4.10
CA PRO A 202 -12.05 4.32 -2.75
C PRO A 202 -11.00 5.13 -1.97
N LEU A 203 -9.71 4.87 -2.19
CA LEU A 203 -8.62 5.62 -1.53
C LEU A 203 -8.55 7.06 -2.02
N TYR A 204 -8.66 7.27 -3.33
CA TYR A 204 -8.70 8.59 -3.96
C TYR A 204 -9.85 9.45 -3.43
N LEU A 205 -11.06 8.90 -3.36
CA LEU A 205 -12.23 9.63 -2.90
C LEU A 205 -12.18 9.92 -1.39
N VAL A 206 -11.60 9.04 -0.58
CA VAL A 206 -11.27 9.36 0.82
C VAL A 206 -10.27 10.51 0.88
N ALA A 207 -9.19 10.44 0.12
CA ALA A 207 -8.15 11.45 0.10
C ALA A 207 -8.67 12.83 -0.32
N GLU A 208 -9.51 12.93 -1.35
CA GLU A 208 -10.12 14.20 -1.74
C GLU A 208 -10.95 14.80 -0.62
N ARG A 209 -11.70 13.96 0.11
CA ARG A 209 -12.47 14.42 1.27
C ARG A 209 -11.55 14.89 2.40
N VAL A 210 -10.50 14.13 2.69
CA VAL A 210 -9.49 14.45 3.72
C VAL A 210 -8.80 15.77 3.41
N ALA A 211 -8.40 16.00 2.15
CA ALA A 211 -7.85 17.27 1.68
C ALA A 211 -8.85 18.43 1.82
N ALA A 212 -10.12 18.22 1.44
CA ALA A 212 -11.18 19.21 1.62
C ALA A 212 -11.44 19.54 3.10
N ASP A 213 -11.20 18.59 4.00
CA ASP A 213 -11.27 18.75 5.45
C ASP A 213 -9.97 19.33 6.06
N SER A 214 -9.04 19.82 5.21
CA SER A 214 -7.79 20.49 5.59
C SER A 214 -6.71 19.61 6.22
N PHE A 215 -6.74 18.31 5.96
CA PHE A 215 -5.66 17.38 6.27
C PHE A 215 -4.84 17.11 5.01
N ASP A 216 -3.51 17.06 5.12
CA ASP A 216 -2.61 16.82 3.98
C ASP A 216 -1.96 15.43 4.01
N ARG A 217 -2.27 14.61 5.02
CA ARG A 217 -1.70 13.27 5.21
C ARG A 217 -2.78 12.24 5.50
N LEU A 218 -2.61 11.03 4.94
CA LEU A 218 -3.53 9.91 5.13
C LEU A 218 -2.79 8.65 5.59
N ALA A 219 -3.02 8.24 6.83
CA ALA A 219 -2.53 6.97 7.36
C ALA A 219 -3.31 5.78 6.81
N LEU A 220 -2.59 4.75 6.37
CA LEU A 220 -3.13 3.56 5.71
C LEU A 220 -2.56 2.31 6.36
N GLY A 221 -3.41 1.28 6.55
CA GLY A 221 -2.99 -0.06 6.96
C GLY A 221 -2.31 -0.86 5.84
N GLN A 222 -1.70 -0.17 4.86
CA GLN A 222 -1.15 -0.78 3.66
C GLN A 222 0.07 -1.64 3.97
N GLY A 223 0.24 -2.74 3.23
CA GLY A 223 1.31 -3.71 3.46
C GLY A 223 0.97 -4.84 4.44
N ALA A 224 -0.11 -4.71 5.23
CA ALA A 224 -0.46 -5.72 6.21
C ALA A 224 -0.83 -7.08 5.58
N ASP A 225 -1.52 -7.06 4.43
CA ASP A 225 -1.90 -8.28 3.72
C ASP A 225 -0.70 -8.99 3.10
N GLU A 226 0.28 -8.25 2.56
CA GLU A 226 1.53 -8.79 2.03
C GLU A 226 2.42 -9.35 3.15
N LEU A 227 2.65 -8.54 4.20
CA LEU A 227 3.60 -8.85 5.26
C LEU A 227 3.11 -9.98 6.17
N PHE A 228 1.81 -10.08 6.43
CA PHE A 228 1.28 -11.02 7.43
C PHE A 228 0.41 -12.12 6.83
N GLY A 229 0.42 -12.34 5.51
CA GLY A 229 -0.32 -13.45 4.90
C GLY A 229 -1.84 -13.24 4.86
N GLY A 230 -2.26 -12.01 4.56
CA GLY A 230 -3.66 -11.61 4.48
C GLY A 230 -4.39 -12.05 3.21
N TYR A 231 -3.67 -12.42 2.15
CA TYR A 231 -4.29 -12.86 0.91
C TYR A 231 -4.69 -14.34 0.90
N ALA A 232 -5.87 -14.62 0.34
CA ALA A 232 -6.35 -16.00 0.16
C ALA A 232 -5.39 -16.86 -0.68
N LYS A 233 -4.68 -16.26 -1.65
CA LYS A 233 -3.68 -16.98 -2.46
C LYS A 233 -2.44 -17.39 -1.65
N VAL A 234 -2.07 -16.62 -0.62
CA VAL A 234 -0.99 -16.98 0.30
C VAL A 234 -1.44 -18.09 1.24
N ALA A 235 -2.68 -18.00 1.74
CA ALA A 235 -3.26 -19.00 2.63
C ALA A 235 -3.50 -20.37 1.99
N LYS A 236 -3.63 -20.39 0.66
CA LYS A 236 -3.84 -21.60 -0.15
C LYS A 236 -2.57 -22.06 -0.86
N ALA A 237 -1.41 -21.51 -0.52
CA ALA A 237 -0.15 -21.99 -1.09
C ALA A 237 0.20 -23.35 -0.46
N PRO A 238 0.68 -24.32 -1.26
CA PRO A 238 1.05 -24.23 -2.68
C PRO A 238 -0.08 -24.51 -3.69
N GLU A 239 -1.30 -24.79 -3.26
CA GLU A 239 -2.40 -25.23 -4.13
C GLU A 239 -3.03 -24.12 -5.00
N ASP A 240 -2.75 -22.84 -4.72
CA ASP A 240 -3.31 -21.71 -5.46
C ASP A 240 -2.44 -21.33 -6.68
N PRO A 241 -2.96 -21.41 -7.92
CA PRO A 241 -2.17 -21.17 -9.14
C PRO A 241 -1.80 -19.69 -9.35
N ARG A 242 -2.15 -18.80 -8.42
CA ARG A 242 -1.79 -17.36 -8.47
C ARG A 242 -0.49 -17.06 -7.72
N VAL A 243 0.16 -18.08 -7.16
CA VAL A 243 1.49 -18.03 -6.55
C VAL A 243 2.29 -19.23 -7.08
N GLU A 244 3.58 -19.04 -7.31
CA GLU A 244 4.47 -20.10 -7.80
C GLU A 244 5.17 -20.82 -6.64
N ALA A 245 5.07 -20.26 -5.43
CA ALA A 245 5.76 -20.75 -4.25
C ALA A 245 5.19 -22.05 -3.67
N ASP A 246 6.09 -22.94 -3.29
CA ASP A 246 5.77 -24.23 -2.65
C ASP A 246 5.37 -24.12 -1.16
N THR A 247 5.41 -22.92 -0.57
CA THR A 247 5.14 -22.70 0.86
C THR A 247 4.40 -21.39 1.09
N VAL A 248 3.65 -21.30 2.21
CA VAL A 248 3.00 -20.05 2.66
C VAL A 248 4.00 -18.91 2.79
N ARG A 249 5.18 -19.18 3.37
CA ARG A 249 6.25 -18.18 3.51
C ARG A 249 6.83 -17.78 2.15
N GLY A 250 7.01 -18.72 1.22
CA GLY A 250 7.42 -18.39 -0.15
C GLY A 250 6.39 -17.50 -0.86
N ALA A 251 5.10 -17.82 -0.72
CA ALA A 251 4.01 -17.05 -1.29
C ALA A 251 3.92 -15.65 -0.67
N GLN A 252 4.18 -15.51 0.63
CA GLN A 252 4.34 -14.21 1.30
C GLN A 252 5.46 -13.39 0.65
N ARG A 253 6.63 -13.99 0.38
CA ARG A 253 7.73 -13.29 -0.30
C ARG A 253 7.37 -12.86 -1.72
N GLU A 254 6.66 -13.68 -2.47
CA GLU A 254 6.18 -13.32 -3.81
C GLU A 254 5.23 -12.12 -3.77
N VAL A 255 4.29 -12.08 -2.81
CA VAL A 255 3.38 -10.93 -2.70
C VAL A 255 4.09 -9.67 -2.21
N ILE A 256 5.06 -9.77 -1.31
CA ILE A 256 5.90 -8.62 -0.91
C ILE A 256 6.65 -8.07 -2.12
N ALA A 257 7.15 -8.92 -3.02
CA ALA A 257 7.81 -8.50 -4.24
C ALA A 257 6.89 -7.74 -5.22
N SER A 258 5.57 -7.83 -5.05
CA SER A 258 4.59 -7.04 -5.83
C SER A 258 4.31 -5.65 -5.25
N LEU A 259 4.77 -5.35 -4.03
CA LEU A 259 4.54 -4.05 -3.38
C LEU A 259 4.99 -2.84 -4.21
N PRO A 260 6.17 -2.83 -4.88
CA PRO A 260 6.60 -1.64 -5.62
C PRO A 260 5.56 -1.13 -6.62
N ASP A 261 4.88 -2.06 -7.33
CA ASP A 261 3.84 -1.71 -8.30
C ASP A 261 2.56 -1.19 -7.63
N GLN A 262 2.13 -1.86 -6.56
CA GLN A 262 0.94 -1.49 -5.80
C GLN A 262 1.09 -0.12 -5.11
N LEU A 263 2.24 0.11 -4.47
CA LEU A 263 2.54 1.36 -3.77
C LEU A 263 2.66 2.52 -4.72
N GLU A 264 3.26 2.32 -5.89
CA GLU A 264 3.35 3.36 -6.92
C GLU A 264 1.96 3.83 -7.34
N ARG A 265 1.03 2.91 -7.64
CA ARG A 265 -0.38 3.25 -7.93
C ARG A 265 -1.01 4.05 -6.79
N ASP A 266 -0.92 3.55 -5.57
CA ASP A 266 -1.64 4.13 -4.44
C ASP A 266 -1.08 5.50 -4.05
N VAL A 267 0.24 5.66 -4.03
CA VAL A 267 0.90 6.95 -3.72
C VAL A 267 0.54 7.99 -4.76
N LEU A 268 0.58 7.65 -6.06
CA LEU A 268 0.24 8.59 -7.13
C LEU A 268 -1.23 8.99 -7.08
N ALA A 269 -2.15 8.04 -6.83
CA ALA A 269 -3.56 8.35 -6.70
C ALA A 269 -3.82 9.29 -5.50
N LEU A 270 -3.21 9.04 -4.34
CA LEU A 270 -3.39 9.86 -3.15
C LEU A 270 -2.82 11.27 -3.31
N ARG A 271 -1.62 11.40 -3.90
CA ARG A 271 -1.02 12.70 -4.19
C ARG A 271 -1.86 13.51 -5.18
N ALA A 272 -2.44 12.87 -6.18
CA ALA A 272 -3.36 13.52 -7.12
C ALA A 272 -4.66 14.00 -6.47
N ALA A 273 -5.05 13.41 -5.33
CA ALA A 273 -6.15 13.87 -4.48
C ALA A 273 -5.72 14.91 -3.43
N GLY A 274 -4.43 15.26 -3.37
CA GLY A 274 -3.89 16.31 -2.51
C GLY A 274 -3.42 15.85 -1.13
N VAL A 275 -3.21 14.55 -0.90
CA VAL A 275 -2.70 14.03 0.39
C VAL A 275 -1.49 13.13 0.21
N GLU A 276 -0.56 13.18 1.17
CA GLU A 276 0.59 12.28 1.24
C GLU A 276 0.23 11.01 2.04
N PRO A 277 0.48 9.81 1.51
CA PRO A 277 0.26 8.57 2.26
C PRO A 277 1.24 8.41 3.42
N VAL A 278 0.75 7.86 4.52
CA VAL A 278 1.56 7.43 5.67
C VAL A 278 1.31 5.95 5.92
N THR A 279 2.32 5.11 5.71
CA THR A 279 2.20 3.64 5.73
C THR A 279 3.11 3.01 6.79
N PRO A 280 2.79 3.17 8.09
CA PRO A 280 3.69 2.74 9.17
C PRO A 280 3.96 1.22 9.17
N LEU A 281 3.02 0.41 8.66
CA LEU A 281 3.23 -1.03 8.54
C LEU A 281 4.30 -1.41 7.50
N LEU A 282 4.72 -0.48 6.64
CA LEU A 282 5.78 -0.66 5.65
C LEU A 282 7.13 -0.08 6.10
N HIS A 283 7.27 0.26 7.38
CA HIS A 283 8.57 0.61 7.93
C HIS A 283 9.48 -0.63 7.98
N ASP A 284 10.78 -0.45 7.73
CA ASP A 284 11.81 -1.50 7.76
C ASP A 284 11.77 -2.39 9.01
N ARG A 285 11.40 -1.85 10.19
CA ARG A 285 11.27 -2.62 11.43
C ARG A 285 10.14 -3.66 11.38
N VAL A 286 9.00 -3.27 10.78
CA VAL A 286 7.83 -4.13 10.63
C VAL A 286 8.11 -5.17 9.56
N ILE A 287 8.72 -4.77 8.44
CA ILE A 287 9.16 -5.68 7.38
C ILE A 287 10.15 -6.70 7.93
N GLY A 288 11.16 -6.26 8.68
CA GLY A 288 12.18 -7.12 9.29
C GLY A 288 11.57 -8.19 10.21
N ALA A 289 10.59 -7.81 11.04
CA ALA A 289 9.85 -8.76 11.86
C ALA A 289 9.00 -9.72 11.01
N ALA A 290 8.26 -9.21 10.02
CA ALA A 290 7.40 -10.01 9.15
C ALA A 290 8.16 -11.04 8.29
N LEU A 291 9.37 -10.71 7.82
CA LEU A 291 10.20 -11.61 7.02
C LEU A 291 10.73 -12.82 7.82
N ARG A 292 10.69 -12.74 9.16
CA ARG A 292 11.08 -13.82 10.08
C ARG A 292 9.90 -14.68 10.56
N LEU A 293 8.70 -14.42 10.07
CA LEU A 293 7.55 -15.27 10.39
C LEU A 293 7.62 -16.58 9.60
N ASP A 294 7.29 -17.67 10.29
CA ASP A 294 7.05 -18.97 9.67
C ASP A 294 5.59 -19.04 9.14
N GLY A 295 5.30 -20.05 8.30
CA GLY A 295 4.02 -20.19 7.60
C GLY A 295 2.81 -20.24 8.53
N ASP A 296 2.91 -20.94 9.66
CA ASP A 296 1.84 -21.08 10.66
C ASP A 296 1.52 -19.76 11.41
N LEU A 297 2.50 -18.85 11.48
CA LEU A 297 2.35 -17.51 12.02
C LEU A 297 1.80 -16.51 10.99
N LEU A 298 1.79 -16.86 9.71
CA LEU A 298 1.10 -16.13 8.67
C LEU A 298 -0.34 -16.62 8.55
N VAL A 299 -0.52 -17.95 8.49
CA VAL A 299 -1.80 -18.62 8.23
C VAL A 299 -1.92 -19.90 9.06
N ASP A 300 -3.05 -20.05 9.76
CA ASP A 300 -3.41 -21.26 10.51
C ASP A 300 -4.85 -21.68 10.14
N GLY A 301 -4.96 -22.75 9.35
CA GLY A 301 -6.22 -23.18 8.74
C GLY A 301 -6.82 -22.08 7.86
N GLU A 302 -8.03 -21.63 8.19
CA GLU A 302 -8.68 -20.50 7.49
C GLU A 302 -8.28 -19.12 8.06
N THR A 303 -7.56 -19.10 9.17
CA THR A 303 -7.15 -17.87 9.85
C THR A 303 -5.95 -17.26 9.16
N ARG A 304 -6.10 -16.04 8.67
CA ARG A 304 -5.04 -15.24 8.03
C ARG A 304 -4.53 -14.16 8.99
N LYS A 305 -3.30 -13.69 8.79
CA LYS A 305 -2.67 -12.66 9.64
C LYS A 305 -2.49 -13.13 11.09
N VAL A 306 -2.15 -14.40 11.30
CA VAL A 306 -2.14 -15.02 12.65
C VAL A 306 -1.28 -14.22 13.64
N ALA A 307 -0.03 -13.90 13.29
CA ALA A 307 0.86 -13.13 14.14
C ALA A 307 0.38 -11.70 14.38
N LEU A 308 -0.11 -11.02 13.35
CA LEU A 308 -0.61 -9.65 13.49
C LEU A 308 -1.86 -9.60 14.37
N ARG A 309 -2.80 -10.54 14.21
CA ARG A 309 -3.99 -10.64 15.07
C ARG A 309 -3.61 -10.96 16.51
N ALA A 310 -2.66 -11.88 16.71
CA ALA A 310 -2.14 -12.18 18.05
C ALA A 310 -1.51 -10.94 18.70
N ALA A 311 -0.70 -10.18 17.96
CA ALA A 311 -0.13 -8.92 18.43
C ALA A 311 -1.22 -7.86 18.72
N ALA A 312 -2.27 -7.80 17.90
CA ALA A 312 -3.33 -6.82 18.02
C ALA A 312 -4.26 -7.03 19.21
N ARG A 313 -4.47 -8.27 19.67
CA ARG A 313 -5.35 -8.57 20.83
C ARG A 313 -4.89 -7.92 22.14
N GLU A 314 -3.61 -7.54 22.25
CA GLU A 314 -3.10 -6.80 23.41
C GLU A 314 -3.60 -5.35 23.47
N SER A 315 -4.07 -4.79 22.34
CA SER A 315 -4.46 -3.37 22.23
C SER A 315 -5.84 -3.14 21.61
N LEU A 316 -6.48 -4.16 21.04
CA LEU A 316 -7.78 -4.08 20.40
C LEU A 316 -8.77 -5.10 21.00
N PRO A 317 -10.08 -4.78 20.99
CA PRO A 317 -11.12 -5.77 21.26
C PRO A 317 -11.01 -7.00 20.34
N ASP A 318 -11.28 -8.19 20.88
CA ASP A 318 -11.22 -9.46 20.17
C ASP A 318 -12.10 -9.44 18.90
N GLU A 319 -13.26 -8.79 18.95
CA GLU A 319 -14.19 -8.67 17.83
C GLU A 319 -13.60 -7.91 16.63
N ILE A 320 -12.65 -7.00 16.87
CA ILE A 320 -11.90 -6.32 15.82
C ILE A 320 -10.71 -7.17 15.39
N ALA A 321 -9.97 -7.71 16.37
CA ALA A 321 -8.77 -8.51 16.12
C ALA A 321 -9.07 -9.80 15.34
N ASP A 322 -10.28 -10.37 15.43
CA ASP A 322 -10.71 -11.60 14.74
C ASP A 322 -11.53 -11.35 13.47
N ARG A 323 -11.82 -10.08 13.16
CA ARG A 323 -12.68 -9.73 12.03
C ARG A 323 -12.07 -10.12 10.69
N GLY A 324 -12.84 -10.81 9.85
CA GLY A 324 -12.51 -11.02 8.45
C GLY A 324 -12.68 -9.75 7.61
N LYS A 325 -11.84 -9.55 6.60
CA LYS A 325 -11.92 -8.38 5.71
C LYS A 325 -11.99 -8.79 4.23
N LYS A 326 -12.71 -7.99 3.44
CA LYS A 326 -12.71 -7.98 1.96
C LYS A 326 -11.79 -6.86 1.46
N ALA A 327 -11.22 -7.00 0.27
CA ALA A 327 -10.42 -5.92 -0.32
C ALA A 327 -11.29 -4.67 -0.57
N ALA A 328 -10.70 -3.48 -0.44
CA ALA A 328 -11.43 -2.20 -0.38
C ALA A 328 -12.35 -1.96 -1.59
N GLN A 329 -11.91 -2.34 -2.79
CA GLN A 329 -12.70 -2.21 -4.02
C GLN A 329 -13.97 -3.08 -4.04
N TYR A 330 -13.99 -4.18 -3.29
CA TYR A 330 -15.16 -5.05 -3.14
C TYR A 330 -16.00 -4.69 -1.93
N GLY A 331 -15.36 -4.34 -0.81
CA GLY A 331 -16.04 -4.00 0.44
C GLY A 331 -16.82 -2.68 0.35
N SER A 332 -16.25 -1.68 -0.33
CA SER A 332 -16.88 -0.38 -0.63
C SER A 332 -17.92 -0.44 -1.76
N LEU A 333 -17.95 -1.53 -2.52
CA LEU A 333 -18.72 -1.74 -3.76
C LEU A 333 -18.23 -0.95 -5.00
N ALA A 334 -17.09 -0.25 -4.93
CA ALA A 334 -16.49 0.49 -6.04
C ALA A 334 -16.37 -0.34 -7.34
N SER A 335 -15.81 -1.56 -7.26
CA SER A 335 -15.62 -2.44 -8.43
C SER A 335 -16.95 -2.82 -9.09
N ARG A 336 -17.98 -3.13 -8.27
CA ARG A 336 -19.32 -3.50 -8.75
C ARG A 336 -19.99 -2.34 -9.47
N GLU A 337 -19.85 -1.14 -8.93
CA GLU A 337 -20.50 0.06 -9.46
C GLU A 337 -19.79 0.58 -10.72
N LEU A 338 -18.46 0.46 -10.79
CA LEU A 338 -17.73 0.75 -12.04
C LEU A 338 -18.10 -0.25 -13.16
N ASP A 339 -18.24 -1.55 -12.86
CA ASP A 339 -18.79 -2.54 -13.82
C ASP A 339 -20.21 -2.16 -14.27
N ARG A 340 -21.03 -1.60 -13.38
CA ARG A 340 -22.38 -1.14 -13.72
C ARG A 340 -22.34 0.05 -14.68
N LEU A 341 -21.49 1.05 -14.43
CA LEU A 341 -21.31 2.21 -15.29
C LEU A 341 -20.82 1.81 -16.68
N ALA A 342 -19.79 0.95 -16.75
CA ALA A 342 -19.30 0.41 -18.02
C ALA A 342 -20.44 -0.23 -18.85
N ARG A 343 -21.27 -1.06 -18.20
CA ARG A 343 -22.42 -1.70 -18.86
C ARG A 343 -23.48 -0.70 -19.33
N GLN A 344 -23.74 0.35 -18.56
CA GLN A 344 -24.70 1.41 -18.93
C GLN A 344 -24.18 2.24 -20.12
N ALA A 345 -22.86 2.45 -20.20
CA ALA A 345 -22.19 3.09 -21.34
C ALA A 345 -22.06 2.20 -22.59
N GLY A 346 -22.54 0.95 -22.53
CA GLY A 346 -22.57 0.03 -23.67
C GLY A 346 -21.44 -1.01 -23.71
N TYR A 347 -20.52 -0.98 -22.74
CA TYR A 347 -19.43 -1.95 -22.59
C TYR A 347 -19.96 -3.22 -21.90
N LYS A 348 -20.36 -4.21 -22.70
CA LYS A 348 -21.03 -5.42 -22.23
C LYS A 348 -20.02 -6.46 -21.77
N ARG A 349 -20.36 -7.27 -20.76
CA ARG A 349 -19.54 -8.39 -20.24
C ARG A 349 -19.06 -9.43 -21.26
N ARG A 350 -19.68 -9.46 -22.45
CA ARG A 350 -19.27 -10.32 -23.57
C ARG A 350 -18.09 -9.74 -24.36
N MET A 351 -17.72 -8.49 -24.10
CA MET A 351 -16.54 -7.85 -24.64
C MET A 351 -15.37 -8.18 -23.71
N ASP A 352 -14.22 -8.49 -24.31
CA ASP A 352 -13.02 -8.80 -23.54
C ASP A 352 -12.58 -7.58 -22.73
N ASP A 353 -12.42 -7.75 -21.43
CA ASP A 353 -12.05 -6.68 -20.49
C ASP A 353 -12.87 -5.39 -20.63
N HIS A 354 -14.20 -5.54 -20.65
CA HIS A 354 -15.14 -4.45 -20.92
C HIS A 354 -15.02 -3.26 -19.97
N VAL A 355 -14.57 -3.48 -18.73
CA VAL A 355 -14.37 -2.37 -17.77
C VAL A 355 -13.12 -1.58 -18.10
N THR A 356 -12.02 -2.23 -18.47
CA THR A 356 -10.80 -1.52 -18.92
C THR A 356 -11.09 -0.69 -20.17
N GLN A 357 -11.81 -1.26 -21.14
CA GLN A 357 -12.21 -0.50 -22.34
C GLN A 357 -13.07 0.73 -22.01
N TYR A 358 -13.91 0.64 -20.97
CA TYR A 358 -14.68 1.78 -20.49
C TYR A 358 -13.76 2.83 -19.83
N VAL A 359 -12.84 2.41 -18.96
CA VAL A 359 -11.84 3.31 -18.37
C VAL A 359 -11.03 4.04 -19.46
N GLU A 360 -10.53 3.31 -20.46
CA GLU A 360 -9.78 3.87 -21.59
C GLU A 360 -10.60 4.89 -22.40
N SER A 361 -11.92 4.73 -22.47
CA SER A 361 -12.79 5.68 -23.17
C SER A 361 -12.97 7.01 -22.45
N LEU A 362 -12.62 7.08 -21.16
CA LEU A 362 -12.74 8.28 -20.33
C LEU A 362 -11.45 9.12 -20.28
N VAL A 363 -10.33 8.59 -20.78
CA VAL A 363 -8.97 9.17 -20.62
C VAL A 363 -8.49 9.89 -21.87
#